data_AF-A0A447MZ98-F1
#
_entry.id   AF-A0A447MZ98-F1
#
_cell.length_a   1.000
_cell.length_b   1.000
_cell.length_c   1.000
_cell.angle_alpha   90.00
_cell.angle_beta   90.00
_cell.angle_gamma   90.00
#
_symmetry.space_group_name_H-M   'P 1'
#
loop_
_entity.id
_entity.type
_entity.pdbx_description
1 polymer ?
#
loop_
_entity_poly.entity_id
_entity_poly.type
_entity_poly.pdbx_seq_one_letter_code
_entity_poly.pdbx_strand_id
1 'polypeptide(L)' 'MRFPNQRLAQLFAMLQNETLPQDELAQRLSVSTRTVRADIRRVEHVADAAWRAIYSQPRQRVSAQN' A
#
# COMPACT_ATOMS: atom_id res chain seq x y z
N MET A 1 0.22 -10.85 7.64
CA MET A 1 1.21 -10.64 6.56
C MET A 1 2.50 -11.34 6.95
N ARG A 2 3.14 -12.13 6.09
CA ARG A 2 4.42 -12.81 6.40
C ARG A 2 5.55 -12.06 5.70
N PHE A 3 6.37 -11.35 6.47
CA PHE A 3 7.48 -10.57 5.90
C PHE A 3 8.69 -11.47 5.60
N PRO A 4 9.43 -11.22 4.51
CA PRO A 4 10.56 -12.06 4.10
C PRO A 4 11.78 -11.98 5.03
N ASN A 5 11.90 -10.94 5.86
CA ASN A 5 12.96 -10.85 6.87
C ASN A 5 12.47 -10.16 8.16
N GLN A 6 13.14 -10.49 9.27
CA GLN A 6 12.77 -10.01 10.61
C GLN A 6 12.88 -8.49 10.75
N ARG A 7 13.84 -7.86 10.06
CA ARG A 7 14.02 -6.40 10.07
C ARG A 7 12.79 -5.69 9.47
N LEU A 8 12.21 -6.21 8.39
CA LEU A 8 10.99 -5.68 7.79
C LEU A 8 9.78 -5.88 8.70
N ALA A 9 9.69 -6.99 9.42
CA ALA A 9 8.63 -7.21 10.41
C ALA A 9 8.72 -6.21 11.58
N GLN A 10 9.93 -5.97 12.09
CA GLN A 10 10.18 -4.98 13.15
C GLN A 10 9.89 -3.56 12.67
N LEU A 11 10.36 -3.19 11.48
CA LEU A 11 10.08 -1.89 10.88
C LEU A 11 8.57 -1.67 10.70
N PHE A 12 7.85 -2.67 10.20
CA PHE A 12 6.39 -2.59 10.04
C PHE A 12 5.66 -2.50 11.39
N ALA A 13 6.15 -3.17 12.44
CA ALA A 13 5.60 -3.03 13.78
C ALA A 13 5.82 -1.62 14.37
N MET A 14 7.01 -1.03 14.14
CA MET A 14 7.31 0.34 14.58
C MET A 14 6.44 1.37 13.82
N LEU A 15 6.33 1.23 12.50
CA LEU A 15 5.49 2.10 11.66
C LEU A 15 3.99 1.95 11.95
N GLN A 16 3.53 0.78 12.40
CA GLN A 16 2.14 0.63 12.88
C GLN A 16 1.90 1.40 14.18
N ASN A 17 2.88 1.44 15.07
CA ASN A 17 2.76 2.12 16.36
C ASN A 17 2.92 3.65 16.20
N GLU A 18 3.62 4.10 15.17
CA GLU A 18 3.71 5.50 14.77
C GLU A 18 2.60 5.83 13.78
N THR A 19 1.36 5.94 14.27
CA THR A 19 0.24 6.41 13.43
C THR A 19 0.49 7.88 13.10
N LEU A 20 0.98 8.17 11.90
CA LEU A 20 1.16 9.53 11.42
C LEU A 20 -0.23 10.16 11.13
N PRO A 21 -0.73 11.10 11.94
CA PRO A 21 -2.06 11.65 11.76
C PRO A 21 -2.17 12.44 10.45
N GLN A 22 -3.36 12.48 9.86
CA GLN A 22 -3.57 13.20 8.60
C GLN A 22 -3.28 14.70 8.72
N ASP A 23 -3.47 15.29 9.90
CA ASP A 23 -3.18 16.71 10.16
C ASP A 23 -1.67 16.97 10.24
N GLU A 24 -0.90 16.01 10.75
CA GLU A 24 0.56 16.09 10.73
C GLU A 24 1.10 15.91 9.31
N LEU A 25 0.53 14.99 8.52
CA LEU A 25 0.82 14.87 7.09
C LEU A 25 0.50 16.16 6.34
N ALA A 26 -0.63 16.79 6.63
CA ALA A 26 -1.05 18.04 6.02
C ALA A 26 -0.03 19.15 6.33
N GLN A 27 0.42 19.25 7.58
CA GLN A 27 1.45 20.20 8.00
C GLN A 27 2.79 19.95 7.31
N ARG A 28 3.29 18.71 7.32
CA ARG A 28 4.59 18.34 6.73
C ARG A 28 4.62 18.58 5.21
N LEU A 29 3.50 18.36 4.53
CA LEU A 29 3.37 18.51 3.07
C LEU A 29 2.89 19.91 2.67
N SER A 30 2.60 20.80 3.62
CA SER A 30 2.04 22.14 3.35
C SER A 30 0.76 22.11 2.51
N VAL A 31 -0.13 21.15 2.76
CA VAL A 31 -1.43 21.00 2.10
C VAL A 31 -2.56 20.91 3.11
N SER A 32 -3.82 20.93 2.66
CA SER A 32 -4.96 20.70 3.55
C SER A 32 -5.14 19.21 3.87
N THR A 33 -5.71 18.90 5.04
CA THR A 33 -6.12 17.52 5.40
C THR A 33 -7.06 16.89 4.36
N ARG A 34 -7.87 17.70 3.66
CA ARG A 34 -8.70 17.25 2.52
C ARG A 34 -7.85 16.72 1.36
N THR A 35 -6.74 17.37 1.07
CA THR A 35 -5.78 16.95 0.03
C THR A 35 -5.10 15.65 0.45
N VAL A 36 -4.63 15.57 1.69
CA VAL A 36 -4.07 14.33 2.26
C VAL A 36 -5.03 13.15 2.13
N ARG A 37 -6.33 13.34 2.43
CA ARG A 37 -7.35 12.29 2.26
C ARG A 37 -7.53 11.86 0.80
N ALA A 38 -7.48 12.80 -0.14
CA ALA A 38 -7.59 12.50 -1.56
C ALA A 38 -6.36 11.70 -2.03
N ASP A 39 -5.18 12.09 -1.58
CA ASP A 39 -3.91 11.46 -1.93
C ASP A 39 -3.79 10.05 -1.34
N ILE A 40 -4.19 9.84 -0.08
CA ILE A 40 -4.26 8.51 0.54
C ILE A 40 -5.12 7.57 -0.31
N ARG A 41 -6.33 8.00 -0.69
CA ARG A 41 -7.21 7.19 -1.56
C ARG A 41 -6.59 6.92 -2.92
N ARG A 42 -5.82 7.87 -3.46
CA ARG A 42 -5.13 7.66 -4.74
C ARG A 42 -4.02 6.61 -4.59
N VAL A 43 -3.26 6.67 -3.51
CA VAL A 43 -2.21 5.68 -3.20
C VAL A 43 -2.80 4.29 -3.01
N GLU A 44 -3.90 4.15 -2.26
CA GLU A 44 -4.62 2.87 -2.09
C GLU A 44 -5.02 2.27 -3.43
N HIS A 45 -5.55 3.10 -4.34
CA HIS A 45 -5.94 2.65 -5.67
C HIS A 45 -4.75 2.21 -6.52
N VAL A 46 -3.64 2.95 -6.48
CA VAL A 46 -2.40 2.57 -7.18
C VAL A 46 -1.83 1.26 -6.62
N ALA A 47 -1.85 1.08 -5.31
CA ALA A 47 -1.39 -0.15 -4.66
C ALA A 47 -2.26 -1.36 -5.05
N ASP A 48 -3.59 -1.22 -5.08
CA ASP A 48 -4.49 -2.29 -5.54
C ASP A 48 -4.25 -2.63 -7.02
N ALA A 49 -4.09 -1.62 -7.89
CA ALA A 49 -3.81 -1.84 -9.30
C ALA A 49 -2.45 -2.54 -9.52
N ALA A 50 -1.40 -2.10 -8.80
CA ALA A 50 -0.09 -2.73 -8.85
C ALA A 50 -0.14 -4.17 -8.33
N TRP A 51 -0.88 -4.41 -7.24
CA TRP A 51 -1.09 -5.75 -6.70
C TRP A 51 -1.76 -6.67 -7.73
N ARG A 52 -2.82 -6.20 -8.39
CA ARG A 52 -3.46 -6.97 -9.47
C ARG A 52 -2.49 -7.24 -10.62
N ALA A 53 -1.76 -6.23 -11.08
CA ALA A 53 -0.84 -6.38 -12.20
C ALA A 53 0.27 -7.43 -11.91
N ILE A 54 0.78 -7.47 -10.68
CA ILE A 54 1.91 -8.34 -10.31
C ILE A 54 1.44 -9.72 -9.84
N TYR A 55 0.32 -9.81 -9.09
CA TYR A 55 -0.06 -11.02 -8.37
C TYR A 55 -1.37 -11.67 -8.82
N SER A 56 -2.16 -11.05 -9.71
CA SER A 56 -3.46 -11.61 -10.15
C SER A 56 -3.43 -12.37 -11.48
N GLN A 57 -2.25 -12.77 -11.99
CA GLN A 57 -2.16 -13.77 -13.07
C GLN A 57 -1.21 -14.93 -12.72
N PRO A 58 -1.79 -16.05 -12.26
CA PRO A 58 -1.35 -17.36 -12.73
C PRO A 58 -2.53 -18.31 -12.99
N ARG A 59 -2.48 -19.03 -14.14
CA ARG A 59 -3.28 -20.22 -14.49
C ARG A 59 -4.64 -20.03 -15.20
N GLN A 60 -4.67 -19.33 -16.34
CA GLN A 60 -5.71 -19.61 -17.36
C GLN A 60 -5.18 -19.91 -18.78
N ARG A 61 -3.86 -19.94 -19.00
CA ARG A 61 -3.30 -20.29 -20.32
C ARG A 61 -2.98 -21.78 -20.54
N VAL A 62 -3.20 -22.65 -19.55
CA VAL A 62 -2.81 -24.08 -19.65
C VAL A 62 -3.98 -25.01 -19.96
N SER A 63 -5.23 -24.51 -20.07
CA SER A 63 -6.40 -25.36 -20.32
C SER A 63 -7.07 -25.15 -21.70
N ALA A 64 -6.50 -24.30 -22.57
CA ALA A 64 -7.00 -24.09 -23.94
C ALA A 64 -6.24 -24.91 -25.00
N GLN A 65 -5.44 -25.89 -24.57
CA GLN A 65 -4.61 -26.71 -25.44
C GLN A 65 -4.64 -28.16 -24.93
N ASN A 66 -5.84 -28.77 -24.95
CA ASN A 66 -6.00 -30.22 -24.99
C ASN A 66 -7.38 -30.57 -25.56
#